data_AF-A0A941N127-F1
#
_entry.id   AF-A0A941N127-F1
#
_cell.length_a   1.000
_cell.length_b   1.000
_cell.length_c   1.000
_cell.angle_alpha   90.00
_cell.angle_beta   90.00
_cell.angle_gamma   90.00
#
_symmetry.space_group_name_H-M   'P 1'
#
loop_
_entity.id
_entity.type
_entity.pdbx_description
1 polymer ?
#
loop_
_entity_poly.entity_id
_entity_poly.type
_entity_poly.pdbx_seq_one_letter_code
_entity_poly.pdbx_strand_id
1 'polypeptide(L)'
;MPRGLTGNQCVRGLIGVGLLLTLLGGGQPALLATEPTAAVEPTASDPFATQAVWSIEITLTPTEFAALPPRRARGMFGFGPLGQAALSKNADGTERQVHRNTFGMDLPWTQATVRIGTESFTNVGLRYKGNGTIGDASRTIKKSLKIDFDHFGGEARYQGLKTINLHCEVADPSKCRETVGYALYRAAGVPAPRTALAEVFLNVPGKHDHEFLGVYTVVEQLDKAFLRTHFGSEKGLLMKPEGVRDFEGREDNRAGYHKRLEMKREATPEELQRLQDFARLVENGSDDEFAQQIGSFLDIENFLRFLGVTAFVANPDSFFVLGHNYYVYLHPTTNKLHFIPWDLDRSFANFPLLGTNRQQMKLSFQHPYPGPHKMTDRVLKVPAVAERYRQILEEYRSKTLTKDWLLAQVRTAEQAVAELRERDQQAATARKDPEAGMGPFAMFGRPPELTTFMEKRFESLEQQLDGRSTGFVPKSGFGQGGLKMGSIVSGHVLETLDADHDEVLSREEWTAAIRRLYETRVLAGETGITQKQVSDAINEMFRNPEETPAQGKSQGLRMGDFMAAAIVRRADADKNGQLTAEELLGTAETLFDKYDPQKSGKLDDGGLADLLNELFPVPNFGGPPGQKPETP
;
A
#
# COMPACT_ATOMS: atom_id res chain seq x y z
N MET A 1 -43.72 31.47 -39.65
CA MET A 1 -43.68 31.67 -41.12
C MET A 1 -43.75 33.15 -41.43
N PRO A 2 -43.24 33.66 -42.58
CA PRO A 2 -42.17 33.15 -43.45
C PRO A 2 -40.98 34.18 -43.46
N ARG A 3 -39.85 34.09 -44.18
CA ARG A 3 -39.18 33.11 -45.07
C ARG A 3 -37.75 32.88 -44.50
N GLY A 4 -36.89 31.95 -44.92
CA GLY A 4 -36.94 31.03 -46.06
C GLY A 4 -36.02 31.46 -47.22
N LEU A 5 -34.70 31.31 -47.07
CA LEU A 5 -33.73 31.34 -48.18
C LEU A 5 -32.67 30.24 -47.99
N THR A 6 -32.30 29.65 -49.11
CA THR A 6 -31.57 28.37 -49.25
C THR A 6 -30.20 28.56 -49.89
N GLY A 7 -29.22 27.69 -49.60
CA GLY A 7 -27.97 27.65 -50.36
C GLY A 7 -26.98 26.57 -49.91
N ASN A 8 -26.95 25.42 -50.61
CA ASN A 8 -25.87 24.44 -50.52
C ASN A 8 -24.56 25.02 -51.10
N GLN A 9 -23.40 24.68 -50.53
CA GLN A 9 -22.54 23.62 -51.09
C GLN A 9 -21.25 23.37 -50.28
N CYS A 10 -20.68 22.19 -50.50
CA CYS A 10 -19.46 21.63 -49.92
C CYS A 10 -18.20 22.50 -50.10
N VAL A 11 -17.20 22.30 -49.23
CA VAL A 11 -15.98 21.49 -49.55
C VAL A 11 -15.07 21.35 -48.31
N ARG A 12 -14.35 20.23 -48.25
CA ARG A 12 -13.33 19.87 -47.23
C ARG A 12 -12.12 20.80 -47.25
N GLY A 13 -11.42 21.01 -46.13
CA GLY A 13 -10.02 21.47 -46.19
C GLY A 13 -9.37 21.96 -44.88
N LEU A 14 -8.61 21.08 -44.24
CA LEU A 14 -7.28 21.31 -43.62
C LEU A 14 -6.91 22.69 -43.02
N ILE A 15 -6.60 22.65 -41.71
CA ILE A 15 -5.32 23.06 -41.09
C ILE A 15 -4.45 24.04 -41.93
N GLY A 16 -4.24 25.26 -41.44
CA GLY A 16 -3.27 26.18 -42.04
C GLY A 16 -3.11 27.54 -41.35
N VAL A 17 -2.09 27.64 -40.50
CA VAL A 17 -1.50 28.85 -39.88
C VAL A 17 -1.49 30.09 -40.80
N GLY A 18 -1.83 31.28 -40.27
CA GLY A 18 -1.74 32.56 -40.99
C GLY A 18 -1.71 33.78 -40.08
N LEU A 19 -0.51 34.13 -39.59
CA LEU A 19 -0.24 35.31 -38.74
C LEU A 19 -0.53 36.62 -39.49
N LEU A 20 -1.07 37.65 -38.82
CA LEU A 20 -0.84 39.04 -39.23
C LEU A 20 -0.53 39.91 -38.01
N LEU A 21 0.71 40.40 -37.92
CA LEU A 21 1.14 41.35 -36.90
C LEU A 21 0.54 42.74 -37.15
N THR A 22 0.24 43.46 -36.07
CA THR A 22 0.51 44.90 -36.02
C THR A 22 1.26 45.21 -34.72
N LEU A 23 2.36 45.95 -34.88
CA LEU A 23 3.26 46.33 -33.80
C LEU A 23 2.71 47.53 -33.02
N LEU A 24 3.03 47.62 -31.73
CA LEU A 24 3.58 48.85 -31.13
C LEU A 24 4.41 48.49 -29.90
N GLY A 25 5.51 49.22 -29.69
CA GLY A 25 6.65 48.74 -28.90
C GLY A 25 6.47 48.76 -27.37
N GLY A 26 6.91 47.68 -26.74
CA GLY A 26 7.29 47.59 -25.33
C GLY A 26 8.35 46.49 -25.23
N GLY A 27 9.52 46.79 -24.65
CA GLY A 27 10.70 45.92 -24.78
C GLY A 27 10.49 44.53 -24.17
N GLN A 28 10.67 43.48 -24.98
CA GLN A 28 10.84 42.13 -24.45
C GLN A 28 12.20 42.04 -23.75
N PRO A 29 12.29 41.61 -22.47
CA PRO A 29 13.52 41.01 -22.00
C PRO A 29 13.75 39.74 -22.82
N ALA A 30 15.00 39.48 -23.20
CA ALA A 30 15.33 38.24 -23.88
C ALA A 30 14.91 37.05 -23.01
N LEU A 31 14.12 36.13 -23.58
CA LEU A 31 13.96 34.78 -23.06
C LEU A 31 15.31 34.07 -23.22
N LEU A 32 16.21 34.33 -22.26
CA LEU A 32 17.23 33.37 -21.90
C LEU A 32 16.47 32.11 -21.50
N ALA A 33 16.70 31.03 -22.26
CA ALA A 33 16.38 29.70 -21.76
C ALA A 33 17.18 29.53 -20.47
N THR A 34 16.51 29.61 -19.33
CA THR A 34 17.10 29.23 -18.06
C THR A 34 17.43 27.75 -18.19
N GLU A 35 18.72 27.42 -18.23
CA GLU A 35 19.17 26.06 -18.00
C GLU A 35 18.50 25.52 -16.73
N PRO A 36 18.13 24.23 -16.69
CA PRO A 36 17.47 23.65 -15.53
C PRO A 36 18.29 24.00 -14.30
N THR A 37 17.65 24.69 -13.34
CA THR A 37 18.34 25.16 -12.15
C THR A 37 18.81 23.92 -11.41
N ALA A 38 20.12 23.64 -11.46
CA ALA A 38 20.69 22.47 -10.83
C ALA A 38 20.24 22.46 -9.37
N ALA A 39 19.57 21.39 -8.95
CA ALA A 39 19.01 21.30 -7.62
C ALA A 39 20.14 21.57 -6.61
N VAL A 40 19.97 22.63 -5.81
CA VAL A 40 20.97 22.99 -4.80
C VAL A 40 20.96 21.88 -3.76
N GLU A 41 21.96 21.00 -3.82
CA GLU A 41 22.07 19.85 -2.91
C GLU A 41 21.96 20.34 -1.45
N PRO A 42 21.15 19.69 -0.59
CA PRO A 42 20.96 20.16 0.77
C PRO A 42 22.29 20.14 1.55
N THR A 43 22.72 21.31 2.04
CA THR A 43 23.85 21.43 2.98
C THR A 43 23.40 21.21 4.43
N ALA A 44 22.23 20.60 4.64
CA ALA A 44 21.61 20.44 5.93
C ALA A 44 22.42 19.50 6.84
N SER A 45 22.56 19.90 8.10
CA SER A 45 23.14 19.09 9.18
C SER A 45 22.17 18.07 9.80
N ASP A 46 20.93 18.00 9.27
CA ASP A 46 19.95 16.96 9.58
C ASP A 46 19.60 16.26 8.26
N PRO A 47 19.84 14.94 8.12
CA PRO A 47 19.55 14.22 6.88
C PRO A 47 18.04 14.11 6.60
N PHE A 48 17.20 14.46 7.59
CA PHE A 48 15.73 14.51 7.47
C PHE A 48 15.15 15.92 7.58
N ALA A 49 15.93 16.96 7.26
CA ALA A 49 15.43 18.32 7.15
C ALA A 49 14.25 18.40 6.16
N THR A 50 13.18 19.07 6.55
CA THR A 50 11.95 19.16 5.73
C THR A 50 12.25 19.90 4.41
N GLN A 51 11.79 19.34 3.29
CA GLN A 51 12.13 19.75 1.90
C GLN A 51 13.52 19.34 1.37
N ALA A 52 14.35 18.60 2.13
CA ALA A 52 15.58 18.03 1.57
C ALA A 52 15.28 16.97 0.49
N VAL A 53 15.81 17.20 -0.70
CA VAL A 53 15.88 16.22 -1.80
C VAL A 53 17.34 15.85 -2.02
N TRP A 54 17.72 14.63 -1.65
CA TRP A 54 19.08 14.15 -1.74
C TRP A 54 19.37 13.52 -3.11
N SER A 55 20.49 13.89 -3.74
CA SER A 55 21.06 13.08 -4.82
C SER A 55 21.84 11.91 -4.22
N ILE A 56 21.45 10.68 -4.56
CA ILE A 56 22.11 9.46 -4.09
C ILE A 56 22.59 8.64 -5.30
N GLU A 57 23.89 8.59 -5.51
CA GLU A 57 24.49 7.75 -6.54
C GLU A 57 25.01 6.45 -5.96
N ILE A 58 24.61 5.33 -6.54
CA ILE A 58 24.97 3.98 -6.13
C ILE A 58 25.84 3.37 -7.24
N THR A 59 27.12 3.17 -6.95
CA THR A 59 28.05 2.50 -7.87
C THR A 59 28.30 1.06 -7.42
N LEU A 60 28.04 0.10 -8.31
CA LEU A 60 28.27 -1.34 -8.12
C LEU A 60 29.19 -1.88 -9.21
N THR A 61 30.00 -2.88 -8.89
CA THR A 61 30.66 -3.67 -9.94
C THR A 61 29.63 -4.53 -10.70
N PRO A 62 29.89 -4.94 -11.95
CA PRO A 62 28.99 -5.83 -12.70
C PRO A 62 28.70 -7.17 -12.01
N THR A 63 29.62 -7.62 -11.14
CA THR A 63 29.50 -8.83 -10.30
C THR A 63 28.58 -8.59 -9.11
N GLU A 64 28.80 -7.51 -8.35
CA GLU A 64 27.95 -7.17 -7.19
C GLU A 64 26.52 -6.85 -7.63
N PHE A 65 26.34 -6.13 -8.74
CA PHE A 65 25.02 -5.92 -9.33
C PHE A 65 24.33 -7.23 -9.78
N ALA A 66 25.09 -8.23 -10.26
CA ALA A 66 24.54 -9.55 -10.59
C ALA A 66 24.21 -10.40 -9.35
N ALA A 67 24.79 -10.08 -8.19
CA ALA A 67 24.49 -10.73 -6.92
C ALA A 67 23.24 -10.18 -6.22
N LEU A 68 22.96 -8.88 -6.41
CA LEU A 68 21.89 -8.10 -5.76
C LEU A 68 20.44 -8.63 -5.91
N PRO A 69 20.00 -9.24 -7.04
CA PRO A 69 18.62 -9.69 -7.22
C PRO A 69 18.11 -10.65 -6.13
N PRO A 70 16.84 -10.51 -5.68
CA PRO A 70 16.24 -11.40 -4.69
C PRO A 70 16.24 -12.85 -5.19
N ARG A 71 16.66 -13.80 -4.34
CA ARG A 71 16.61 -15.23 -4.65
C ARG A 71 15.44 -15.86 -3.94
N ARG A 72 14.55 -16.51 -4.70
CA ARG A 72 13.42 -17.25 -4.14
C ARG A 72 13.94 -18.46 -3.38
N ALA A 73 13.55 -18.63 -2.12
CA ALA A 73 13.43 -19.97 -1.55
C ALA A 73 11.99 -20.50 -1.67
N ARG A 74 10.99 -19.64 -1.97
CA ARG A 74 9.57 -20.02 -2.06
C ARG A 74 8.86 -19.24 -3.18
N GLY A 75 7.71 -19.74 -3.66
CA GLY A 75 6.89 -19.05 -4.66
C GLY A 75 5.96 -17.99 -4.07
N MET A 76 5.05 -17.45 -4.90
CA MET A 76 4.18 -16.31 -4.56
C MET A 76 3.36 -16.58 -3.28
N PHE A 77 3.30 -15.59 -2.37
CA PHE A 77 2.71 -15.70 -1.02
C PHE A 77 3.20 -16.90 -0.17
N GLY A 78 4.37 -17.48 -0.49
CA GLY A 78 4.84 -18.68 0.19
C GLY A 78 4.20 -19.99 -0.32
N PHE A 79 3.64 -20.03 -1.52
CA PHE A 79 3.16 -21.27 -2.15
C PHE A 79 4.14 -21.78 -3.21
N GLY A 80 4.32 -23.09 -3.29
CA GLY A 80 5.26 -23.76 -4.21
C GLY A 80 6.51 -24.34 -3.54
N PRO A 81 7.22 -25.26 -4.22
CA PRO A 81 8.35 -26.01 -3.67
C PRO A 81 9.60 -25.14 -3.41
N LEU A 82 10.46 -25.61 -2.51
CA LEU A 82 11.76 -25.01 -2.21
C LEU A 82 12.71 -25.18 -3.42
N GLY A 83 12.91 -24.12 -4.19
CA GLY A 83 13.92 -24.06 -5.25
C GLY A 83 15.12 -23.22 -4.82
N GLN A 84 16.13 -23.82 -4.19
CA GLN A 84 17.34 -23.09 -3.80
C GLN A 84 18.22 -22.80 -5.03
N ALA A 85 18.14 -21.59 -5.56
CA ALA A 85 19.20 -21.06 -6.40
C ALA A 85 20.42 -20.79 -5.51
N ALA A 86 21.55 -21.44 -5.80
CA ALA A 86 22.78 -21.28 -5.02
C ALA A 86 23.18 -19.79 -4.92
N LEU A 87 23.66 -19.36 -3.75
CA LEU A 87 24.13 -18.00 -3.54
C LEU A 87 25.47 -17.77 -4.28
N SER A 88 25.66 -16.57 -4.81
CA SER A 88 26.95 -16.15 -5.34
C SER A 88 27.83 -15.67 -4.19
N LYS A 89 29.06 -16.20 -4.11
CA LYS A 89 30.10 -15.76 -3.17
C LYS A 89 30.43 -14.27 -3.31
N ASN A 90 31.11 -13.73 -2.30
CA ASN A 90 31.74 -12.41 -2.35
C ASN A 90 33.00 -12.45 -3.24
N ALA A 91 33.55 -11.28 -3.58
CA ALA A 91 34.74 -11.18 -4.43
C ALA A 91 36.00 -11.85 -3.83
N ASP A 92 36.07 -11.99 -2.51
CA ASP A 92 37.11 -12.68 -1.76
C ASP A 92 36.90 -14.21 -1.64
N GLY A 93 35.80 -14.75 -2.21
CA GLY A 93 35.43 -16.16 -2.16
C GLY A 93 34.64 -16.59 -0.90
N THR A 94 34.38 -15.68 0.04
CA THR A 94 33.55 -15.95 1.22
C THR A 94 32.07 -16.11 0.87
N GLU A 95 31.32 -16.77 1.74
CA GLU A 95 29.86 -16.89 1.58
C GLU A 95 29.18 -15.52 1.77
N ARG A 96 28.22 -15.22 0.91
CA ARG A 96 27.53 -13.93 0.91
C ARG A 96 26.48 -13.89 2.02
N GLN A 97 26.54 -12.86 2.84
CA GLN A 97 25.52 -12.63 3.87
C GLN A 97 24.16 -12.36 3.20
N VAL A 98 23.10 -12.97 3.73
CA VAL A 98 21.72 -12.79 3.25
C VAL A 98 20.80 -12.38 4.38
N HIS A 99 19.85 -11.49 4.08
CA HIS A 99 18.67 -11.29 4.90
C HIS A 99 17.52 -12.07 4.28
N ARG A 100 17.02 -13.09 4.97
CA ARG A 100 15.80 -13.81 4.58
C ARG A 100 14.57 -13.05 5.08
N ASN A 101 13.71 -12.64 4.16
CA ASN A 101 12.47 -11.96 4.51
C ASN A 101 11.34 -12.95 4.91
N THR A 102 10.21 -12.41 5.36
CA THR A 102 9.06 -13.16 5.90
C THR A 102 8.42 -14.08 4.87
N PHE A 103 8.52 -13.76 3.58
CA PHE A 103 8.04 -14.59 2.47
C PHE A 103 9.05 -15.66 2.02
N GLY A 104 10.21 -15.76 2.66
CA GLY A 104 11.26 -16.71 2.31
C GLY A 104 12.02 -16.34 1.04
N MET A 105 12.20 -15.04 0.77
CA MET A 105 13.14 -14.55 -0.23
C MET A 105 14.46 -14.19 0.45
N ASP A 106 15.56 -14.71 -0.09
CA ASP A 106 16.91 -14.34 0.32
C ASP A 106 17.31 -13.05 -0.40
N LEU A 107 17.62 -12.02 0.37
CA LEU A 107 18.04 -10.70 -0.08
C LEU A 107 19.54 -10.56 0.22
N PRO A 108 20.43 -10.77 -0.77
CA PRO A 108 21.87 -10.77 -0.52
C PRO A 108 22.40 -9.36 -0.28
N TRP A 109 23.37 -9.26 0.63
CA TRP A 109 24.19 -8.06 0.77
C TRP A 109 25.25 -8.00 -0.32
N THR A 110 25.46 -6.81 -0.86
CA THR A 110 26.43 -6.50 -1.92
C THR A 110 27.25 -5.28 -1.55
N GLN A 111 28.52 -5.26 -1.94
CA GLN A 111 29.42 -4.15 -1.66
C GLN A 111 29.26 -3.05 -2.73
N ALA A 112 29.00 -1.83 -2.28
CA ALA A 112 28.83 -0.66 -3.14
C ALA A 112 29.77 0.50 -2.74
N THR A 113 29.89 1.47 -3.64
CA THR A 113 30.24 2.85 -3.30
C THR A 113 28.97 3.68 -3.41
N VAL A 114 28.66 4.50 -2.41
CA VAL A 114 27.49 5.38 -2.40
C VAL A 114 27.94 6.81 -2.18
N ARG A 115 27.50 7.73 -3.06
CA ARG A 115 27.63 9.18 -2.89
C ARG A 115 26.29 9.75 -2.47
N ILE A 116 26.25 10.58 -1.43
CA ILE A 116 25.07 11.31 -0.96
C ILE A 116 25.43 12.78 -0.90
N GLY A 117 24.88 13.57 -1.82
CA GLY A 117 25.37 14.92 -2.06
C GLY A 117 26.89 14.93 -2.30
N THR A 118 27.63 15.80 -1.61
CA THR A 118 29.10 15.85 -1.72
C THR A 118 29.85 14.73 -0.98
N GLU A 119 29.20 13.95 -0.11
CA GLU A 119 29.85 12.91 0.70
C GLU A 119 29.89 11.56 -0.04
N SER A 120 31.03 10.85 0.01
CA SER A 120 31.21 9.56 -0.66
C SER A 120 31.71 8.48 0.29
N PHE A 121 31.03 7.34 0.27
CA PHE A 121 31.23 6.20 1.17
C PHE A 121 31.57 4.96 0.34
N THR A 122 32.75 4.40 0.54
CA THR A 122 33.18 3.14 -0.07
C THR A 122 32.90 1.96 0.87
N ASN A 123 32.84 0.75 0.30
CA ASN A 123 32.64 -0.51 1.04
C ASN A 123 31.31 -0.61 1.82
N VAL A 124 30.29 0.14 1.41
CA VAL A 124 28.98 0.10 2.09
C VAL A 124 28.22 -1.17 1.74
N GLY A 125 27.43 -1.67 2.70
CA GLY A 125 26.46 -2.73 2.46
C GLY A 125 25.24 -2.19 1.74
N LEU A 126 24.94 -2.74 0.58
CA LEU A 126 23.71 -2.50 -0.17
C LEU A 126 22.91 -3.80 -0.28
N ARG A 127 21.59 -3.76 -0.09
CA ARG A 127 20.68 -4.84 -0.49
C ARG A 127 19.29 -4.31 -0.84
N TYR A 128 18.49 -5.11 -1.54
CA TYR A 128 17.06 -4.87 -1.59
C TYR A 128 16.38 -5.12 -0.22
N LYS A 129 15.24 -4.46 0.00
CA LYS A 129 14.32 -4.64 1.15
C LYS A 129 12.88 -4.77 0.63
N GLY A 130 12.06 -5.50 1.38
CA GLY A 130 10.60 -5.56 1.21
C GLY A 130 10.07 -6.99 1.36
N ASN A 131 8.75 -7.10 1.54
CA ASN A 131 8.01 -8.35 1.43
C ASN A 131 7.18 -8.32 0.15
N GLY A 132 5.94 -7.82 0.21
CA GLY A 132 5.07 -7.62 -0.95
C GLY A 132 5.67 -6.68 -1.99
N THR A 133 6.32 -5.60 -1.55
CA THR A 133 6.99 -4.57 -2.39
C THR A 133 7.97 -5.16 -3.41
N ILE A 134 8.64 -6.28 -3.10
CA ILE A 134 9.55 -6.96 -4.04
C ILE A 134 8.79 -7.68 -5.16
N GLY A 135 7.60 -8.19 -4.86
CA GLY A 135 6.65 -8.72 -5.85
C GLY A 135 6.06 -7.61 -6.72
N ASP A 136 5.65 -6.50 -6.11
CA ASP A 136 5.11 -5.33 -6.81
C ASP A 136 6.15 -4.73 -7.77
N ALA A 137 7.36 -4.49 -7.28
CA ALA A 137 8.50 -4.01 -8.07
C ALA A 137 9.20 -5.10 -8.89
N SER A 138 8.63 -6.31 -9.05
CA SER A 138 9.32 -7.42 -9.71
C SER A 138 9.68 -7.16 -11.18
N ARG A 139 8.90 -6.31 -11.86
CA ARG A 139 9.04 -5.96 -13.29
C ARG A 139 9.89 -4.73 -13.60
N THR A 140 10.44 -4.06 -12.58
CA THR A 140 11.30 -2.85 -12.71
C THR A 140 12.65 -3.08 -12.04
N ILE A 141 13.69 -2.33 -12.42
CA ILE A 141 14.93 -2.27 -11.63
C ILE A 141 14.79 -1.43 -10.35
N LYS A 142 13.79 -0.53 -10.29
CA LYS A 142 13.50 0.34 -9.15
C LYS A 142 12.86 -0.44 -8.00
N LYS A 143 13.61 -0.69 -6.93
CA LYS A 143 13.19 -1.51 -5.77
C LYS A 143 13.69 -0.86 -4.49
N SER A 144 12.95 -1.00 -3.39
CA SER A 144 13.39 -0.47 -2.09
C SER A 144 14.75 -1.06 -1.69
N LEU A 145 15.65 -0.20 -1.23
CA LEU A 145 17.04 -0.50 -0.89
C LEU A 145 17.30 -0.25 0.59
N LYS A 146 18.28 -0.95 1.13
CA LYS A 146 18.87 -0.68 2.44
C LYS A 146 20.37 -0.45 2.25
N ILE A 147 20.87 0.64 2.81
CA ILE A 147 22.27 1.04 2.85
C ILE A 147 22.75 0.93 4.30
N ASP A 148 23.86 0.24 4.53
CA ASP A 148 24.46 -0.01 5.84
C ASP A 148 25.97 0.31 5.77
N PHE A 149 26.36 1.45 6.34
CA PHE A 149 27.64 2.11 6.03
C PHE A 149 28.89 1.39 6.54
N ASP A 150 28.75 0.46 7.48
CA ASP A 150 29.86 -0.32 8.08
C ASP A 150 29.67 -1.84 7.91
N HIS A 151 28.78 -2.28 7.01
CA HIS A 151 28.40 -3.69 6.86
C HIS A 151 29.59 -4.63 6.56
N PHE A 152 30.53 -4.16 5.74
CA PHE A 152 31.77 -4.87 5.39
C PHE A 152 32.97 -4.36 6.21
N GLY A 153 32.72 -3.81 7.40
CA GLY A 153 33.71 -3.24 8.31
C GLY A 153 33.85 -1.73 8.20
N GLY A 154 34.66 -1.16 9.10
CA GLY A 154 34.81 0.29 9.27
C GLY A 154 33.84 0.89 10.29
N GLU A 155 33.83 2.21 10.40
CA GLU A 155 33.01 2.97 11.36
C GLU A 155 32.23 4.12 10.69
N ALA A 156 32.09 4.08 9.35
CA ALA A 156 31.50 5.15 8.56
C ALA A 156 30.04 5.44 8.99
N ARG A 157 29.68 6.72 9.06
CA ARG A 157 28.34 7.22 9.38
C ARG A 157 28.01 8.37 8.45
N TYR A 158 26.81 8.37 7.87
CA TYR A 158 26.30 9.56 7.19
C TYR A 158 25.50 10.40 8.19
N GLN A 159 26.02 11.58 8.54
CA GLN A 159 25.41 12.48 9.53
C GLN A 159 24.99 11.77 10.85
N GLY A 160 25.84 10.86 11.32
CA GLY A 160 25.60 10.04 12.53
C GLY A 160 24.78 8.76 12.31
N LEU A 161 24.14 8.58 11.15
CA LEU A 161 23.39 7.38 10.80
C LEU A 161 24.33 6.23 10.40
N LYS A 162 24.11 5.04 10.97
CA LYS A 162 24.73 3.78 10.51
C LYS A 162 24.03 3.22 9.26
N THR A 163 22.76 3.54 9.09
CA THR A 163 21.89 2.87 8.12
C THR A 163 20.85 3.83 7.57
N ILE A 164 20.54 3.71 6.28
CA ILE A 164 19.45 4.41 5.59
C ILE A 164 18.57 3.39 4.88
N ASN A 165 17.25 3.59 4.90
CA ASN A 165 16.30 2.86 4.07
C ASN A 165 15.80 3.78 2.96
N LEU A 166 15.82 3.29 1.71
CA LEU A 166 15.27 3.99 0.55
C LEU A 166 14.06 3.20 0.07
N HIS A 167 12.86 3.75 0.22
CA HIS A 167 11.61 3.10 -0.19
C HIS A 167 11.22 3.59 -1.59
N CYS A 168 10.99 2.66 -2.53
CA CYS A 168 10.79 3.00 -3.95
C CYS A 168 9.38 3.48 -4.31
N GLU A 169 8.47 3.49 -3.32
CA GLU A 169 7.08 3.91 -3.47
C GLU A 169 6.34 3.21 -4.62
N VAL A 170 6.66 1.95 -4.95
CA VAL A 170 6.03 1.25 -6.09
C VAL A 170 4.52 1.07 -5.89
N ALA A 171 4.07 0.99 -4.65
CA ALA A 171 2.67 0.89 -4.26
C ALA A 171 1.97 2.26 -4.11
N ASP A 172 2.73 3.34 -3.95
CA ASP A 172 2.21 4.69 -3.75
C ASP A 172 2.31 5.53 -5.05
N PRO A 173 1.19 5.83 -5.73
CA PRO A 173 1.20 6.74 -6.87
C PRO A 173 1.49 8.20 -6.48
N SER A 174 1.24 8.61 -5.23
CA SER A 174 1.47 9.99 -4.78
C SER A 174 2.96 10.31 -4.55
N LYS A 175 3.78 9.30 -4.22
CA LYS A 175 5.19 9.40 -3.77
C LYS A 175 5.42 10.09 -2.43
N CYS A 176 4.38 10.25 -1.60
CA CYS A 176 4.49 10.95 -0.33
C CYS A 176 3.62 10.39 0.82
N ARG A 177 2.95 9.24 0.64
CA ARG A 177 2.13 8.60 1.69
C ARG A 177 2.93 8.39 2.98
N GLU A 178 4.16 7.87 2.90
CA GLU A 178 4.97 7.66 4.09
C GLU A 178 5.35 8.96 4.81
N THR A 179 5.75 10.00 4.06
CA THR A 179 6.09 11.32 4.61
C THR A 179 4.91 11.95 5.35
N VAL A 180 3.70 11.91 4.77
CA VAL A 180 2.47 12.37 5.43
C VAL A 180 2.15 11.48 6.64
N GLY A 181 2.16 10.16 6.47
CA GLY A 181 1.83 9.19 7.52
C GLY A 181 2.69 9.33 8.78
N TYR A 182 4.02 9.35 8.65
CA TYR A 182 4.88 9.52 9.81
C TYR A 182 4.75 10.93 10.43
N ALA A 183 4.46 11.97 9.65
CA ALA A 183 4.17 13.30 10.20
C ALA A 183 2.91 13.30 11.10
N LEU A 184 1.86 12.60 10.70
CA LEU A 184 0.64 12.41 11.51
C LEU A 184 0.94 11.69 12.84
N TYR A 185 1.73 10.60 12.82
CA TYR A 185 2.14 9.91 14.05
C TYR A 185 2.94 10.82 14.99
N ARG A 186 3.93 11.57 14.47
CA ARG A 186 4.73 12.50 15.27
C ARG A 186 3.86 13.63 15.87
N ALA A 187 2.95 14.22 15.08
CA ALA A 187 2.02 15.25 15.54
C ALA A 187 1.05 14.75 16.62
N ALA A 188 0.67 13.47 16.56
CA ALA A 188 -0.13 12.81 17.59
C ALA A 188 0.66 12.41 18.86
N GLY A 189 1.98 12.62 18.91
CA GLY A 189 2.83 12.26 20.05
C GLY A 189 3.33 10.82 20.05
N VAL A 190 3.26 10.10 18.93
CA VAL A 190 3.81 8.75 18.78
C VAL A 190 5.24 8.87 18.21
N PRO A 191 6.27 8.29 18.85
CA PRO A 191 7.59 8.16 18.25
C PRO A 191 7.50 7.44 16.91
N ALA A 192 7.97 8.08 15.84
CA ALA A 192 7.85 7.59 14.47
C ALA A 192 9.03 8.08 13.61
N PRO A 193 9.52 7.28 12.64
CA PRO A 193 10.60 7.64 11.73
C PRO A 193 10.46 9.04 11.13
N ARG A 194 11.56 9.77 10.98
CA ARG A 194 11.65 10.95 10.10
C ARG A 194 11.82 10.52 8.64
N THR A 195 11.47 11.40 7.70
CA THR A 195 11.61 11.16 6.27
C THR A 195 12.23 12.34 5.52
N ALA A 196 12.88 12.04 4.40
CA ALA A 196 13.31 12.97 3.36
C ALA A 196 13.04 12.36 1.98
N LEU A 197 13.31 13.09 0.91
CA LEU A 197 13.19 12.60 -0.47
C LEU A 197 14.59 12.37 -1.05
N ALA A 198 14.71 11.45 -1.99
CA ALA A 198 15.94 11.24 -2.75
C ALA A 198 15.69 10.92 -4.22
N GLU A 199 16.50 11.51 -5.10
CA GLU A 199 16.71 11.07 -6.48
C GLU A 199 17.86 10.06 -6.48
N VAL A 200 17.58 8.82 -6.91
CA VAL A 200 18.56 7.72 -6.84
C VAL A 200 19.06 7.35 -8.23
N PHE A 201 20.39 7.30 -8.38
CA PHE A 201 21.08 6.97 -9.62
C PHE A 201 21.88 5.67 -9.44
N LEU A 202 21.93 4.84 -10.49
CA LEU A 202 22.64 3.57 -10.52
C LEU A 202 23.77 3.61 -11.57
N ASN A 203 24.99 3.36 -11.12
CA ASN A 203 26.14 3.17 -11.99
C ASN A 203 26.65 1.72 -11.88
N VAL A 204 26.69 1.03 -13.01
CA VAL A 204 27.25 -0.32 -13.17
C VAL A 204 28.02 -0.34 -14.50
N PRO A 205 29.36 -0.27 -14.47
CA PRO A 205 30.17 -0.15 -15.68
C PRO A 205 29.82 -1.18 -16.77
N GLY A 206 29.48 -0.70 -17.96
CA GLY A 206 29.08 -1.53 -19.10
C GLY A 206 27.66 -2.15 -19.02
N LYS A 207 26.83 -1.75 -18.05
CA LYS A 207 25.41 -2.15 -17.96
C LYS A 207 24.46 -0.97 -17.76
N HIS A 208 24.77 -0.08 -16.82
CA HIS A 208 23.96 1.06 -16.42
C HIS A 208 24.90 2.25 -16.22
N ASP A 209 24.88 3.22 -17.14
CA ASP A 209 25.74 4.42 -17.04
C ASP A 209 24.91 5.57 -16.48
N HIS A 210 25.14 5.88 -15.19
CA HIS A 210 24.41 6.90 -14.42
C HIS A 210 22.88 6.86 -14.57
N GLU A 211 22.28 5.67 -14.51
CA GLU A 211 20.84 5.49 -14.75
C GLU A 211 20.01 6.02 -13.57
N PHE A 212 19.18 7.04 -13.82
CA PHE A 212 18.22 7.54 -12.84
C PHE A 212 17.12 6.50 -12.56
N LEU A 213 17.15 5.87 -11.39
CA LEU A 213 16.16 4.87 -10.97
C LEU A 213 14.79 5.49 -10.68
N GLY A 214 14.74 6.76 -10.30
CA GLY A 214 13.53 7.47 -9.88
C GLY A 214 13.63 8.01 -8.45
N VAL A 215 12.47 8.38 -7.89
CA VAL A 215 12.36 9.03 -6.58
C VAL A 215 12.10 8.01 -5.49
N TYR A 216 12.70 8.21 -4.33
CA TYR A 216 12.57 7.36 -3.16
C TYR A 216 12.27 8.18 -1.91
N THR A 217 11.47 7.63 -0.99
CA THR A 217 11.42 8.15 0.38
C THR A 217 12.62 7.61 1.16
N VAL A 218 13.40 8.52 1.74
CA VAL A 218 14.46 8.20 2.70
C VAL A 218 13.78 8.04 4.06
N VAL A 219 13.81 6.84 4.65
CA VAL A 219 13.14 6.55 5.94
C VAL A 219 14.17 6.27 7.02
N GLU A 220 14.08 7.00 8.14
CA GLU A 220 14.93 6.85 9.31
C GLU A 220 14.90 5.41 9.85
N GLN A 221 16.07 4.80 10.03
CA GLN A 221 16.17 3.46 10.58
C GLN A 221 15.80 3.45 12.06
N LEU A 222 14.82 2.61 12.42
CA LEU A 222 14.56 2.26 13.82
C LEU A 222 15.74 1.42 14.37
N ASP A 223 16.64 2.08 15.08
CA ASP A 223 17.82 1.51 15.73
C ASP A 223 18.15 2.22 17.07
N LYS A 224 19.35 1.97 17.60
CA LYS A 224 19.85 2.58 18.84
C LYS A 224 19.84 4.11 18.84
N ALA A 225 20.12 4.77 17.72
CA ALA A 225 20.09 6.23 17.62
C ALA A 225 18.66 6.76 17.77
N PHE A 226 17.71 6.17 17.02
CA PHE A 226 16.28 6.48 17.17
C PHE A 226 15.80 6.27 18.62
N LEU A 227 16.12 5.12 19.22
CA LEU A 227 15.71 4.80 20.59
C LEU A 227 16.25 5.79 21.64
N ARG A 228 17.50 6.21 21.50
CA ARG A 228 18.12 7.24 22.35
C ARG A 228 17.38 8.57 22.25
N THR A 229 17.08 9.02 21.03
CA THR A 229 16.41 10.29 20.77
C THR A 229 14.97 10.31 21.28
N HIS A 230 14.21 9.24 21.09
CA HIS A 230 12.77 9.22 21.39
C HIS A 230 12.39 8.63 22.76
N PHE A 231 13.25 7.79 23.36
CA PHE A 231 12.98 7.13 24.64
C PHE A 231 14.07 7.38 25.70
N GLY A 232 15.09 8.22 25.40
CA GLY A 232 16.20 8.50 26.32
C GLY A 232 17.12 7.31 26.60
N SER A 233 16.92 6.16 25.95
CA SER A 233 17.69 4.94 26.18
C SER A 233 17.71 4.06 24.93
N GLU A 234 18.90 3.61 24.55
CA GLU A 234 19.13 2.66 23.46
C GLU A 234 19.15 1.18 23.91
N LYS A 235 18.97 0.93 25.22
CA LYS A 235 19.28 -0.37 25.84
C LYS A 235 18.12 -1.36 25.86
N GLY A 236 16.88 -0.93 25.65
CA GLY A 236 15.71 -1.82 25.68
C GLY A 236 15.68 -2.82 24.53
N LEU A 237 14.69 -3.70 24.55
CA LEU A 237 14.51 -4.73 23.52
C LEU A 237 13.59 -4.19 22.42
N LEU A 238 14.18 -3.86 21.28
CA LEU A 238 13.45 -3.50 20.06
C LEU A 238 13.12 -4.75 19.24
N MET A 239 11.86 -4.87 18.84
CA MET A 239 11.30 -6.03 18.16
C MET A 239 10.49 -5.56 16.96
N LYS A 240 10.64 -6.22 15.80
CA LYS A 240 9.73 -6.05 14.66
C LYS A 240 8.81 -7.28 14.56
N PRO A 241 7.50 -7.13 14.68
CA PRO A 241 6.59 -8.26 14.54
C PRO A 241 6.42 -8.73 13.08
N GLU A 242 6.19 -10.03 12.94
CA GLU A 242 6.21 -10.80 11.70
C GLU A 242 5.07 -11.85 11.69
N GLY A 243 3.84 -11.41 11.94
CA GLY A 243 2.62 -12.14 11.60
C GLY A 243 1.48 -12.06 12.63
N VAL A 244 0.25 -11.93 12.13
CA VAL A 244 -1.05 -11.76 12.83
C VAL A 244 -1.09 -12.18 14.30
N ARG A 245 -1.51 -11.25 15.18
CA ARG A 245 -1.72 -11.44 16.63
C ARG A 245 -0.45 -11.91 17.34
N ASP A 246 0.47 -10.98 17.54
CA ASP A 246 1.84 -11.29 17.94
C ASP A 246 2.00 -11.83 19.37
N PHE A 247 1.05 -11.52 20.25
CA PHE A 247 1.09 -11.89 21.66
C PHE A 247 0.01 -12.92 22.07
N GLU A 248 -0.96 -13.23 21.20
CA GLU A 248 -2.05 -14.18 21.51
C GLU A 248 -1.56 -15.64 21.37
N GLY A 249 -1.96 -16.50 22.32
CA GLY A 249 -1.61 -17.92 22.36
C GLY A 249 -0.10 -18.23 22.44
N ARG A 250 0.66 -17.42 23.21
CA ARG A 250 2.14 -17.57 23.38
C ARG A 250 2.64 -17.47 24.82
N GLU A 251 1.73 -17.44 25.80
CA GLU A 251 1.98 -17.31 27.23
C GLU A 251 3.14 -18.19 27.75
N ASP A 252 3.29 -19.42 27.21
CA ASP A 252 4.31 -20.38 27.64
C ASP A 252 5.28 -20.80 26.51
N ASN A 253 5.30 -20.08 25.37
CA ASN A 253 6.05 -20.48 24.17
C ASN A 253 7.26 -19.57 23.85
N ARG A 254 8.37 -19.78 24.57
CA ARG A 254 9.64 -19.03 24.37
C ARG A 254 10.13 -19.00 22.92
N ALA A 255 10.18 -20.18 22.27
CA ALA A 255 10.61 -20.31 20.88
C ALA A 255 9.64 -19.63 19.89
N GLY A 256 8.35 -19.56 20.24
CA GLY A 256 7.31 -18.89 19.48
C GLY A 256 7.51 -17.38 19.36
N TYR A 257 8.13 -16.72 20.34
CA TYR A 257 8.49 -15.29 20.23
C TYR A 257 9.56 -15.07 19.16
N HIS A 258 10.70 -15.76 19.24
CA HIS A 258 11.77 -15.63 18.24
C HIS A 258 11.33 -15.95 16.80
N LYS A 259 10.22 -16.69 16.61
CA LYS A 259 9.68 -17.02 15.29
C LYS A 259 8.83 -15.92 14.65
N ARG A 260 8.17 -15.05 15.41
CA ARG A 260 7.41 -13.90 14.84
C ARG A 260 7.71 -12.53 15.45
N LEU A 261 8.65 -12.42 16.38
CA LEU A 261 9.23 -11.15 16.80
C LEU A 261 10.68 -11.18 16.36
N GLU A 262 11.01 -10.43 15.31
CA GLU A 262 12.39 -10.18 14.90
C GLU A 262 13.03 -9.23 15.92
N MET A 263 13.59 -9.83 16.97
CA MET A 263 14.34 -9.11 18.01
C MET A 263 15.64 -8.54 17.42
N LYS A 264 15.87 -7.23 17.57
CA LYS A 264 17.06 -6.55 17.01
C LYS A 264 18.35 -6.77 17.82
N ARG A 265 18.25 -7.53 18.92
CA ARG A 265 19.34 -8.13 19.69
C ARG A 265 18.80 -9.36 20.41
N GLU A 266 19.68 -10.16 21.00
CA GLU A 266 19.26 -11.21 21.93
C GLU A 266 18.56 -10.60 23.15
N ALA A 267 17.47 -11.24 23.59
CA ALA A 267 16.67 -10.83 24.74
C ALA A 267 17.23 -11.48 26.02
N THR A 268 17.22 -10.76 27.14
CA THR A 268 17.58 -11.37 28.42
C THR A 268 16.48 -12.32 28.91
N PRO A 269 16.78 -13.26 29.83
CA PRO A 269 15.77 -14.13 30.43
C PRO A 269 14.60 -13.37 31.05
N GLU A 270 14.86 -12.21 31.64
CA GLU A 270 13.88 -11.32 32.29
C GLU A 270 12.99 -10.60 31.27
N GLU A 271 13.56 -10.11 30.16
CA GLU A 271 12.79 -9.51 29.07
C GLU A 271 11.90 -10.55 28.39
N LEU A 272 12.42 -11.75 28.16
CA LEU A 272 11.66 -12.85 27.59
C LEU A 272 10.55 -13.33 28.55
N GLN A 273 10.80 -13.35 29.87
CA GLN A 273 9.78 -13.60 30.89
C GLN A 273 8.71 -12.49 30.88
N ARG A 274 9.11 -11.22 30.78
CA ARG A 274 8.19 -10.08 30.73
C ARG A 274 7.20 -10.18 29.56
N LEU A 275 7.66 -10.65 28.41
CA LEU A 275 6.81 -10.89 27.24
C LEU A 275 5.83 -12.07 27.45
N GLN A 276 6.28 -13.15 28.10
CA GLN A 276 5.41 -14.27 28.49
C GLN A 276 4.32 -13.84 29.47
N ASP A 277 4.67 -13.07 30.50
CA ASP A 277 3.73 -12.61 31.51
C ASP A 277 2.71 -11.61 30.92
N PHE A 278 3.15 -10.75 29.99
CA PHE A 278 2.25 -9.89 29.21
C PHE A 278 1.26 -10.71 28.37
N ALA A 279 1.75 -11.69 27.60
CA ALA A 279 0.90 -12.58 26.81
C ALA A 279 -0.07 -13.38 27.68
N ARG A 280 0.39 -13.90 28.83
CA ARG A 280 -0.46 -14.62 29.80
C ARG A 280 -1.55 -13.72 30.37
N LEU A 281 -1.26 -12.44 30.65
CA LEU A 281 -2.27 -11.49 31.07
C LEU A 281 -3.32 -11.24 29.96
N VAL A 282 -2.87 -11.01 28.72
CA VAL A 282 -3.75 -10.82 27.55
C VAL A 282 -4.63 -12.05 27.30
N GLU A 283 -4.05 -13.25 27.33
CA GLU A 283 -4.71 -14.51 26.98
C GLU A 283 -5.59 -15.06 28.11
N ASN A 284 -5.06 -15.14 29.33
CA ASN A 284 -5.63 -15.97 30.41
C ASN A 284 -6.01 -15.20 31.68
N GLY A 285 -5.52 -13.98 31.89
CA GLY A 285 -5.93 -13.15 33.03
C GLY A 285 -7.42 -12.79 32.97
N SER A 286 -8.10 -12.74 34.11
CA SER A 286 -9.49 -12.24 34.19
C SER A 286 -9.59 -10.76 33.79
N ASP A 287 -10.79 -10.25 33.50
CA ASP A 287 -10.97 -8.84 33.10
C ASP A 287 -10.58 -7.86 34.22
N ASP A 288 -10.80 -8.21 35.48
CA ASP A 288 -10.37 -7.40 36.63
C ASP A 288 -8.84 -7.39 36.79
N GLU A 289 -8.19 -8.55 36.70
CA GLU A 289 -6.72 -8.64 36.72
C GLU A 289 -6.09 -7.90 35.55
N PHE A 290 -6.65 -8.04 34.35
CA PHE A 290 -6.21 -7.33 33.16
C PHE A 290 -6.32 -5.81 33.35
N ALA A 291 -7.49 -5.32 33.78
CA ALA A 291 -7.72 -3.89 34.02
C ALA A 291 -6.75 -3.30 35.06
N GLN A 292 -6.42 -4.05 36.10
CA GLN A 292 -5.49 -3.64 37.15
C GLN A 292 -4.02 -3.69 36.71
N GLN A 293 -3.62 -4.70 35.93
CA GLN A 293 -2.21 -4.98 35.64
C GLN A 293 -1.71 -4.46 34.28
N ILE A 294 -2.59 -4.25 33.29
CA ILE A 294 -2.18 -3.93 31.90
C ILE A 294 -1.29 -2.68 31.81
N GLY A 295 -1.61 -1.64 32.58
CA GLY A 295 -0.83 -0.40 32.64
C GLY A 295 0.57 -0.55 33.24
N SER A 296 0.89 -1.70 33.84
CA SER A 296 2.25 -2.04 34.24
C SER A 296 3.09 -2.57 33.07
N PHE A 297 2.48 -3.29 32.11
CA PHE A 297 3.16 -3.91 30.97
C PHE A 297 3.16 -3.04 29.71
N LEU A 298 2.11 -2.24 29.52
CA LEU A 298 1.88 -1.45 28.32
C LEU A 298 1.92 0.03 28.65
N ASP A 299 2.59 0.84 27.82
CA ASP A 299 2.41 2.28 27.87
C ASP A 299 1.08 2.64 27.19
N ILE A 300 0.04 2.80 28.02
CA ILE A 300 -1.34 3.00 27.57
C ILE A 300 -1.47 4.25 26.70
N GLU A 301 -0.84 5.36 27.06
CA GLU A 301 -0.95 6.63 26.32
C GLU A 301 -0.30 6.49 24.93
N ASN A 302 0.90 5.91 24.83
CA ASN A 302 1.53 5.62 23.56
C ASN A 302 0.72 4.62 22.72
N PHE A 303 0.20 3.54 23.32
CA PHE A 303 -0.59 2.54 22.59
C PHE A 303 -1.90 3.12 22.05
N LEU A 304 -2.64 3.89 22.86
CA LEU A 304 -3.88 4.54 22.42
C LEU A 304 -3.63 5.56 21.31
N ARG A 305 -2.53 6.33 21.39
CA ARG A 305 -2.15 7.27 20.34
C ARG A 305 -1.75 6.55 19.04
N PHE A 306 -0.95 5.50 19.14
CA PHE A 306 -0.59 4.62 18.03
C PHE A 306 -1.87 4.06 17.37
N LEU A 307 -2.72 3.38 18.12
CA LEU A 307 -4.00 2.82 17.69
C LEU A 307 -4.87 3.86 16.97
N GLY A 308 -5.04 5.04 17.57
CA GLY A 308 -5.81 6.15 17.00
C GLY A 308 -5.27 6.61 15.64
N VAL A 309 -3.95 6.78 15.49
CA VAL A 309 -3.38 7.19 14.20
C VAL A 309 -3.37 6.05 13.19
N THR A 310 -3.10 4.79 13.59
CA THR A 310 -3.18 3.63 12.68
C THR A 310 -4.59 3.47 12.11
N ALA A 311 -5.61 3.70 12.93
CA ALA A 311 -7.00 3.78 12.49
C ALA A 311 -7.27 5.02 11.64
N PHE A 312 -6.69 6.18 11.97
CA PHE A 312 -6.85 7.40 11.18
C PHE A 312 -6.28 7.24 9.76
N VAL A 313 -5.00 6.87 9.62
CA VAL A 313 -4.36 6.68 8.31
C VAL A 313 -4.84 5.42 7.58
N ALA A 314 -5.74 4.62 8.17
CA ALA A 314 -6.20 3.34 7.64
C ALA A 314 -5.03 2.49 7.12
N ASN A 315 -4.14 2.05 8.03
CA ASN A 315 -3.05 1.11 7.71
C ASN A 315 -3.35 -0.32 8.22
N PRO A 316 -4.12 -1.12 7.47
CA PRO A 316 -4.43 -2.50 7.84
C PRO A 316 -3.32 -3.51 7.55
N ASP A 317 -2.34 -3.19 6.70
CA ASP A 317 -1.13 -4.01 6.50
C ASP A 317 -0.26 -4.09 7.77
N SER A 318 -0.56 -3.22 8.74
CA SER A 318 0.11 -3.13 10.04
C SER A 318 -0.53 -4.05 11.11
N PHE A 319 -0.56 -3.56 12.36
CA PHE A 319 -1.09 -4.20 13.57
C PHE A 319 -2.49 -4.83 13.43
N PHE A 320 -3.36 -4.28 12.58
CA PHE A 320 -4.78 -4.66 12.51
C PHE A 320 -5.07 -5.98 11.76
N VAL A 321 -4.31 -6.33 10.72
CA VAL A 321 -4.64 -7.51 9.90
C VAL A 321 -3.46 -8.43 9.72
N LEU A 322 -2.35 -7.97 9.13
CA LEU A 322 -1.24 -8.88 8.84
C LEU A 322 -0.27 -9.04 10.00
N GLY A 323 -0.23 -8.13 10.98
CA GLY A 323 0.73 -8.19 12.09
C GLY A 323 2.17 -7.92 11.64
N HIS A 324 2.34 -7.02 10.67
CA HIS A 324 3.63 -6.54 10.16
C HIS A 324 3.70 -5.02 10.33
N ASN A 325 4.71 -4.34 9.78
CA ASN A 325 4.70 -2.88 9.59
C ASN A 325 4.40 -2.06 10.88
N TYR A 326 4.93 -2.53 12.01
CA TYR A 326 5.14 -1.77 13.24
C TYR A 326 6.34 -2.37 13.98
N TYR A 327 6.77 -1.70 15.04
CA TYR A 327 7.79 -2.17 15.97
C TYR A 327 7.27 -2.06 17.40
N VAL A 328 7.75 -2.94 18.27
CA VAL A 328 7.51 -2.91 19.71
C VAL A 328 8.84 -2.72 20.44
N TYR A 329 8.89 -1.74 21.32
CA TYR A 329 10.05 -1.46 22.17
C TYR A 329 9.71 -1.74 23.63
N LEU A 330 10.39 -2.71 24.25
CA LEU A 330 10.36 -2.91 25.69
C LEU A 330 11.37 -1.97 26.35
N HIS A 331 10.87 -0.90 26.97
CA HIS A 331 11.69 0.14 27.56
C HIS A 331 12.37 -0.36 28.85
N PRO A 332 13.69 -0.21 29.03
CA PRO A 332 14.45 -0.92 30.06
C PRO A 332 14.19 -0.42 31.50
N THR A 333 13.85 0.86 31.68
CA THR A 333 13.57 1.43 33.02
C THR A 333 12.10 1.27 33.46
N THR A 334 11.14 1.64 32.61
CA THR A 334 9.71 1.51 32.90
C THR A 334 9.20 0.06 32.80
N ASN A 335 9.95 -0.80 32.12
CA ASN A 335 9.59 -2.18 31.79
C ASN A 335 8.26 -2.29 31.01
N LYS A 336 7.94 -1.26 30.20
CA LYS A 336 6.71 -1.17 29.40
C LYS A 336 6.98 -1.34 27.91
N LEU A 337 5.99 -1.90 27.22
CA LEU A 337 5.94 -1.99 25.77
C LEU A 337 5.43 -0.67 25.18
N HIS A 338 6.14 -0.17 24.17
CA HIS A 338 5.77 0.98 23.34
C HIS A 338 5.66 0.55 21.87
N PHE A 339 4.71 1.11 21.13
CA PHE A 339 4.44 0.84 19.72
C PHE A 339 4.94 2.00 18.85
N ILE A 340 5.55 1.64 17.71
CA ILE A 340 6.20 2.54 16.75
C ILE A 340 5.75 2.12 15.34
N PRO A 341 5.26 3.03 14.48
CA PRO A 341 4.85 2.72 13.11
C PRO A 341 6.03 2.43 12.18
N TRP A 342 5.77 1.66 11.11
CA TRP A 342 6.76 1.33 10.07
C TRP A 342 6.05 0.98 8.75
N ASP A 343 6.72 1.06 7.59
CA ASP A 343 6.21 0.74 6.22
C ASP A 343 4.75 1.24 6.01
N LEU A 344 4.61 2.54 5.69
CA LEU A 344 3.31 3.23 5.55
C LEU A 344 2.85 3.41 4.08
N ASP A 345 3.54 2.82 3.10
CA ASP A 345 3.22 2.93 1.66
C ASP A 345 1.81 2.43 1.32
N ARG A 346 1.35 1.39 2.04
CA ARG A 346 0.00 0.79 1.94
C ARG A 346 -1.10 1.48 2.77
N SER A 347 -0.80 2.60 3.42
CA SER A 347 -1.79 3.39 4.16
C SER A 347 -2.60 4.36 3.26
N PHE A 348 -3.53 5.12 3.84
CA PHE A 348 -4.46 6.03 3.16
C PHE A 348 -5.36 5.31 2.15
N ALA A 349 -6.02 4.24 2.61
CA ALA A 349 -6.88 3.36 1.81
C ALA A 349 -6.16 2.77 0.57
N ASN A 350 -4.90 2.34 0.73
CA ASN A 350 -4.08 1.74 -0.33
C ASN A 350 -3.81 0.22 -0.12
N PHE A 351 -4.60 -0.42 0.74
CA PHE A 351 -4.46 -1.85 1.02
C PHE A 351 -5.68 -2.64 0.51
N PRO A 352 -5.57 -3.38 -0.59
CA PRO A 352 -6.74 -3.97 -1.24
C PRO A 352 -7.42 -5.09 -0.44
N LEU A 353 -6.73 -5.72 0.52
CA LEU A 353 -7.24 -6.93 1.19
C LEU A 353 -8.15 -6.66 2.40
N LEU A 354 -8.52 -5.40 2.67
CA LEU A 354 -9.39 -5.03 3.80
C LEU A 354 -10.57 -4.13 3.39
N GLY A 355 -11.34 -4.60 2.41
CA GLY A 355 -12.51 -3.89 1.89
C GLY A 355 -12.16 -2.75 0.95
N THR A 356 -13.18 -2.08 0.44
CA THR A 356 -13.06 -1.03 -0.57
C THR A 356 -12.33 0.20 -0.03
N ASN A 357 -11.82 1.04 -0.94
CA ASN A 357 -11.19 2.31 -0.60
C ASN A 357 -12.17 3.22 0.17
N ARG A 358 -13.44 3.21 -0.26
CA ARG A 358 -14.58 3.90 0.39
C ARG A 358 -14.83 3.38 1.82
N GLN A 359 -14.83 2.06 2.03
CA GLN A 359 -14.95 1.42 3.34
C GLN A 359 -13.77 1.77 4.26
N GLN A 360 -12.54 1.78 3.74
CA GLN A 360 -11.33 2.13 4.49
C GLN A 360 -11.29 3.61 4.91
N MET A 361 -11.82 4.53 4.09
CA MET A 361 -12.03 5.93 4.52
C MET A 361 -13.05 6.04 5.67
N LYS A 362 -13.99 5.10 5.77
CA LYS A 362 -15.02 5.03 6.82
C LYS A 362 -14.63 4.12 8.01
N LEU A 363 -13.39 3.60 8.06
CA LEU A 363 -12.94 2.60 9.05
C LEU A 363 -13.23 3.00 10.51
N SER A 364 -13.68 2.04 11.32
CA SER A 364 -13.99 2.24 12.73
C SER A 364 -12.74 2.59 13.55
N PHE A 365 -12.81 3.61 14.40
CA PHE A 365 -11.75 3.90 15.36
C PHE A 365 -11.73 2.92 16.53
N GLN A 366 -12.88 2.32 16.89
CA GLN A 366 -12.93 1.34 18.00
C GLN A 366 -12.57 -0.07 17.54
N HIS A 367 -12.98 -0.47 16.32
CA HIS A 367 -12.79 -1.84 15.82
C HIS A 367 -12.26 -1.88 14.36
N PRO A 368 -11.05 -1.35 14.07
CA PRO A 368 -10.48 -1.26 12.71
C PRO A 368 -9.99 -2.60 12.10
N TYR A 369 -10.34 -3.75 12.67
CA TYR A 369 -9.79 -5.07 12.33
C TYR A 369 -10.87 -6.16 12.20
N PRO A 370 -10.61 -7.26 11.46
CA PRO A 370 -11.59 -8.32 11.27
C PRO A 370 -11.64 -9.30 12.45
N GLY A 371 -12.83 -9.48 13.03
CA GLY A 371 -13.04 -10.37 14.17
C GLY A 371 -12.38 -9.83 15.46
N PRO A 372 -12.18 -10.66 16.50
CA PRO A 372 -11.57 -10.22 17.75
C PRO A 372 -10.09 -9.90 17.58
N HIS A 373 -9.59 -8.94 18.36
CA HIS A 373 -8.17 -8.66 18.56
C HIS A 373 -7.95 -8.46 20.07
N LYS A 374 -7.70 -9.57 20.78
CA LYS A 374 -7.89 -9.74 22.22
C LYS A 374 -7.18 -8.69 23.07
N MET A 375 -5.96 -8.29 22.70
CA MET A 375 -5.25 -7.21 23.36
C MET A 375 -6.03 -5.88 23.29
N THR A 376 -6.34 -5.40 22.08
CA THR A 376 -7.02 -4.11 21.83
C THR A 376 -8.43 -4.11 22.39
N ASP A 377 -9.21 -5.17 22.15
CA ASP A 377 -10.57 -5.33 22.66
C ASP A 377 -10.60 -5.17 24.19
N ARG A 378 -9.67 -5.82 24.90
CA ARG A 378 -9.60 -5.77 26.37
C ARG A 378 -9.04 -4.44 26.89
N VAL A 379 -8.06 -3.84 26.21
CA VAL A 379 -7.57 -2.48 26.54
C VAL A 379 -8.71 -1.46 26.45
N LEU A 380 -9.48 -1.47 25.36
CA LEU A 380 -10.60 -0.55 25.16
C LEU A 380 -11.84 -0.90 26.02
N LYS A 381 -11.93 -2.11 26.59
CA LYS A 381 -12.98 -2.48 27.54
C LYS A 381 -12.77 -1.87 28.94
N VAL A 382 -11.54 -1.48 29.30
CA VAL A 382 -11.27 -0.82 30.60
C VAL A 382 -11.85 0.61 30.58
N PRO A 383 -12.83 0.98 31.44
CA PRO A 383 -13.60 2.21 31.26
C PRO A 383 -12.76 3.50 31.25
N ALA A 384 -11.76 3.60 32.13
CA ALA A 384 -10.86 4.77 32.18
C ALA A 384 -9.96 4.88 30.92
N VAL A 385 -9.62 3.74 30.31
CA VAL A 385 -8.82 3.67 29.09
C VAL A 385 -9.67 4.00 27.86
N ALA A 386 -10.92 3.52 27.81
CA ALA A 386 -11.91 3.85 26.79
C ALA A 386 -12.17 5.37 26.73
N GLU A 387 -12.40 5.99 27.90
CA GLU A 387 -12.60 7.43 28.00
C GLU A 387 -11.33 8.21 27.62
N ARG A 388 -10.14 7.75 28.02
CA ARG A 388 -8.88 8.37 27.58
C ARG A 388 -8.70 8.26 26.06
N TYR A 389 -9.08 7.14 25.44
CA TYR A 389 -9.02 6.97 23.99
C TYR A 389 -9.97 7.93 23.27
N ARG A 390 -11.21 8.08 23.76
CA ARG A 390 -12.17 9.07 23.25
C ARG A 390 -11.62 10.50 23.34
N GLN A 391 -10.95 10.85 24.44
CA GLN A 391 -10.27 12.14 24.59
C GLN A 391 -9.12 12.33 23.61
N ILE A 392 -8.33 11.30 23.31
CA ILE A 392 -7.26 11.35 22.30
C ILE A 392 -7.85 11.59 20.91
N LEU A 393 -8.96 10.94 20.56
CA LEU A 393 -9.66 11.18 19.29
C LEU A 393 -10.25 12.60 19.21
N GLU A 394 -10.72 13.16 20.32
CA GLU A 394 -11.12 14.57 20.41
C GLU A 394 -9.94 15.55 20.30
N GLU A 395 -8.78 15.22 20.89
CA GLU A 395 -7.52 15.95 20.68
C GLU A 395 -7.13 15.94 19.19
N TYR A 396 -7.37 14.84 18.48
CA TYR A 396 -7.11 14.74 17.05
C TYR A 396 -8.03 15.67 16.26
N ARG A 397 -9.36 15.58 16.48
CA ARG A 397 -10.36 16.44 15.84
C ARG A 397 -10.07 17.94 16.06
N SER A 398 -9.75 18.33 17.30
CA SER A 398 -9.76 19.73 17.72
C SER A 398 -8.39 20.41 17.84
N LYS A 399 -7.27 19.66 17.87
CA LYS A 399 -5.94 20.21 18.18
C LYS A 399 -4.82 19.69 17.29
N THR A 400 -4.58 18.38 17.25
CA THR A 400 -3.34 17.82 16.67
C THR A 400 -3.48 17.40 15.21
N LEU A 401 -4.65 16.91 14.79
CA LEU A 401 -4.94 16.42 13.44
C LEU A 401 -6.15 17.16 12.84
N THR A 402 -6.22 18.47 13.03
CA THR A 402 -7.32 19.31 12.50
C THR A 402 -7.39 19.24 10.97
N LYS A 403 -8.59 19.38 10.39
CA LYS A 403 -8.80 19.30 8.93
C LYS A 403 -7.83 20.22 8.16
N ASP A 404 -7.69 21.48 8.59
CA ASP A 404 -6.80 22.44 7.93
C ASP A 404 -5.33 22.03 8.00
N TRP A 405 -4.88 21.48 9.15
CA TRP A 405 -3.52 20.99 9.32
C TRP A 405 -3.26 19.75 8.44
N LEU A 406 -4.18 18.79 8.39
CA LEU A 406 -4.08 17.60 7.55
C LEU A 406 -3.96 17.97 6.06
N LEU A 407 -4.84 18.85 5.59
CA LEU A 407 -4.81 19.33 4.21
C LEU A 407 -3.57 20.19 3.92
N ALA A 408 -3.02 20.90 4.91
CA ALA A 408 -1.73 21.57 4.77
C ALA A 408 -0.57 20.58 4.63
N GLN A 409 -0.53 19.50 5.43
CA GLN A 409 0.51 18.46 5.30
C GLN A 409 0.47 17.80 3.92
N VAL A 410 -0.72 17.45 3.43
CA VAL A 410 -0.90 16.87 2.09
C VAL A 410 -0.40 17.83 1.01
N ARG A 411 -0.87 19.09 1.01
CA ARG A 411 -0.42 20.09 0.01
C ARG A 411 1.10 20.29 0.02
N THR A 412 1.72 20.40 1.20
CA THR A 412 3.18 20.56 1.30
C THR A 412 3.92 19.33 0.79
N ALA A 413 3.42 18.12 1.08
CA ALA A 413 4.03 16.88 0.61
C ALA A 413 3.88 16.69 -0.91
N GLU A 414 2.68 16.93 -1.45
CA GLU A 414 2.38 16.86 -2.89
C GLU A 414 3.19 17.90 -3.69
N GLN A 415 3.34 19.12 -3.17
CA GLN A 415 4.20 20.16 -3.76
C GLN A 415 5.67 19.72 -3.80
N ALA A 416 6.18 19.15 -2.71
CA ALA A 416 7.57 18.71 -2.63
C ALA A 416 7.91 17.55 -3.60
N VAL A 417 6.92 16.74 -3.99
CA VAL A 417 7.12 15.59 -4.91
C VAL A 417 6.63 15.85 -6.34
N ALA A 418 6.03 16.99 -6.66
CA ALA A 418 5.36 17.21 -7.95
C ALA A 418 6.29 17.00 -9.16
N GLU A 419 7.37 17.78 -9.27
CA GLU A 419 8.37 17.65 -10.36
C GLU A 419 9.12 16.33 -10.30
N LEU A 420 9.44 15.88 -9.08
CA LEU A 420 10.13 14.61 -8.83
C LEU A 420 9.34 13.43 -9.41
N ARG A 421 8.03 13.38 -9.13
CA ARG A 421 7.11 12.36 -9.63
C ARG A 421 6.99 12.38 -11.16
N GLU A 422 7.06 13.56 -11.78
CA GLU A 422 7.10 13.65 -13.25
C GLU A 422 8.38 13.01 -13.81
N ARG A 423 9.55 13.35 -13.25
CA ARG A 423 10.83 12.75 -13.67
C ARG A 423 10.88 11.23 -13.42
N ASP A 424 10.32 10.77 -12.30
CA ASP A 424 10.15 9.34 -11.98
C ASP A 424 9.30 8.61 -13.05
N GLN A 425 8.16 9.20 -13.43
CA GLN A 425 7.27 8.65 -14.45
C GLN A 425 7.91 8.65 -15.85
N GLN A 426 8.67 9.70 -16.21
CA GLN A 426 9.43 9.75 -17.46
C GLN A 426 10.50 8.63 -17.48
N ALA A 427 11.23 8.42 -16.38
CA ALA A 427 12.25 7.37 -16.26
C ALA A 427 11.64 5.96 -16.31
N ALA A 428 10.52 5.73 -15.61
CA ALA A 428 9.75 4.49 -15.68
C ALA A 428 9.27 4.19 -17.12
N THR A 429 8.74 5.21 -17.81
CA THR A 429 8.30 5.11 -19.21
C THR A 429 9.47 4.76 -20.14
N ALA A 430 10.63 5.40 -19.96
CA ALA A 430 11.83 5.12 -20.76
C ALA A 430 12.33 3.67 -20.59
N ARG A 431 12.29 3.15 -19.35
CA ARG A 431 12.60 1.74 -19.04
C ARG A 431 11.52 0.74 -19.48
N LYS A 432 10.30 1.21 -19.79
CA LYS A 432 9.10 0.38 -19.98
C LYS A 432 8.72 -0.40 -18.71
N ASP A 433 9.00 0.21 -17.56
CA ASP A 433 8.48 -0.25 -16.27
C ASP A 433 6.94 -0.15 -16.27
N PRO A 434 6.24 -0.99 -15.49
CA PRO A 434 4.83 -0.72 -15.19
C PRO A 434 4.69 0.57 -14.37
N GLU A 435 3.59 1.30 -14.60
CA GLU A 435 3.17 2.43 -13.78
C GLU A 435 3.11 2.08 -12.29
N ALA A 436 3.37 3.07 -11.44
CA ALA A 436 3.23 2.92 -9.99
C ALA A 436 1.77 2.62 -9.60
N GLY A 437 1.58 1.74 -8.62
CA GLY A 437 0.26 1.17 -8.30
C GLY A 437 -0.25 0.10 -9.27
N MET A 438 0.29 0.01 -10.49
CA MET A 438 -0.14 -0.95 -11.53
C MET A 438 0.58 -2.31 -11.44
N GLY A 439 0.81 -2.76 -10.20
CA GLY A 439 1.36 -4.09 -9.86
C GLY A 439 0.34 -5.22 -10.06
N PRO A 440 0.63 -6.47 -9.62
CA PRO A 440 -0.34 -7.56 -9.68
C PRO A 440 -1.63 -7.31 -8.86
N PHE A 441 -1.64 -6.27 -8.02
CA PHE A 441 -2.79 -5.81 -7.24
C PHE A 441 -3.63 -4.71 -7.92
N ALA A 442 -3.27 -4.27 -9.14
CA ALA A 442 -3.97 -3.19 -9.85
C ALA A 442 -5.47 -3.48 -10.09
N MET A 443 -5.83 -4.76 -10.21
CA MET A 443 -7.21 -5.23 -10.38
C MET A 443 -8.12 -4.95 -9.17
N PHE A 444 -7.58 -4.43 -8.07
CA PHE A 444 -8.27 -4.18 -6.82
C PHE A 444 -8.55 -2.68 -6.56
N GLY A 445 -8.46 -1.84 -7.60
CA GLY A 445 -8.72 -0.40 -7.55
C GLY A 445 -7.46 0.44 -7.39
N ARG A 446 -7.59 1.75 -7.65
CA ARG A 446 -6.55 2.75 -7.42
C ARG A 446 -6.74 3.38 -6.02
N PRO A 447 -5.67 3.65 -5.26
CA PRO A 447 -5.83 4.35 -3.99
C PRO A 447 -6.32 5.78 -4.23
N PRO A 448 -7.16 6.35 -3.34
CA PRO A 448 -7.72 7.68 -3.53
C PRO A 448 -6.61 8.75 -3.47
N GLU A 449 -6.91 9.93 -4.02
CA GLU A 449 -6.08 11.11 -3.78
C GLU A 449 -5.99 11.43 -2.29
N LEU A 450 -4.80 11.85 -1.83
CA LEU A 450 -4.55 12.08 -0.41
C LEU A 450 -5.46 13.17 0.17
N THR A 451 -5.75 14.21 -0.61
CA THR A 451 -6.71 15.26 -0.24
C THR A 451 -8.09 14.66 0.02
N THR A 452 -8.66 13.90 -0.93
CA THR A 452 -9.96 13.24 -0.80
C THR A 452 -10.01 12.29 0.41
N PHE A 453 -8.94 11.51 0.63
CA PHE A 453 -8.84 10.66 1.82
C PHE A 453 -8.91 11.48 3.11
N MET A 454 -8.10 12.55 3.25
CA MET A 454 -8.08 13.35 4.47
C MET A 454 -9.43 13.98 4.78
N GLU A 455 -10.15 14.47 3.77
CA GLU A 455 -11.48 15.04 3.95
C GLU A 455 -12.49 14.01 4.43
N LYS A 456 -12.64 12.88 3.71
CA LYS A 456 -13.58 11.81 4.06
C LYS A 456 -13.22 11.12 5.38
N ARG A 457 -11.92 11.03 5.71
CA ARG A 457 -11.45 10.45 6.98
C ARG A 457 -11.71 11.37 8.16
N PHE A 458 -11.50 12.68 8.02
CA PHE A 458 -11.84 13.66 9.06
C PHE A 458 -13.35 13.69 9.29
N GLU A 459 -14.16 13.69 8.22
CA GLU A 459 -15.62 13.56 8.31
C GLU A 459 -16.03 12.28 9.06
N SER A 460 -15.39 11.14 8.76
CA SER A 460 -15.65 9.88 9.47
C SER A 460 -15.28 9.93 10.96
N LEU A 461 -14.21 10.64 11.33
CA LEU A 461 -13.84 10.89 12.73
C LEU A 461 -14.92 11.71 13.44
N GLU A 462 -15.42 12.79 12.83
CA GLU A 462 -16.50 13.60 13.40
C GLU A 462 -17.78 12.80 13.57
N GLN A 463 -18.22 12.08 12.53
CA GLN A 463 -19.41 11.23 12.59
C GLN A 463 -19.32 10.15 13.69
N GLN A 464 -18.14 9.58 13.90
CA GLN A 464 -17.92 8.56 14.95
C GLN A 464 -17.87 9.16 16.37
N LEU A 465 -17.22 10.32 16.54
CA LEU A 465 -17.18 11.03 17.83
C LEU A 465 -18.57 11.56 18.25
N ASP A 466 -19.36 12.04 17.29
CA ASP A 466 -20.70 12.56 17.53
C ASP A 466 -21.77 11.44 17.66
N GLY A 467 -21.38 10.16 17.58
CA GLY A 467 -22.31 9.02 17.66
C GLY A 467 -23.24 8.86 16.45
N ARG A 468 -22.96 9.56 15.34
CA ARG A 468 -23.72 9.47 14.07
C ARG A 468 -23.36 8.23 13.24
N SER A 469 -22.23 7.59 13.53
CA SER A 469 -21.76 6.35 12.89
C SER A 469 -20.89 5.53 13.86
N THR A 470 -20.83 4.22 13.69
CA THR A 470 -19.85 3.34 14.38
C THR A 470 -18.57 3.14 13.57
N GLY A 471 -18.52 3.67 12.35
CA GLY A 471 -17.52 3.35 11.34
C GLY A 471 -17.67 1.94 10.75
N PHE A 472 -16.92 1.70 9.68
CA PHE A 472 -16.82 0.40 9.02
C PHE A 472 -15.96 -0.56 9.84
N VAL A 473 -16.52 -1.72 10.19
CA VAL A 473 -15.78 -2.83 10.79
C VAL A 473 -15.49 -3.86 9.69
N PRO A 474 -14.21 -4.16 9.42
CA PRO A 474 -13.85 -5.14 8.40
C PRO A 474 -14.40 -6.54 8.72
N LYS A 475 -14.89 -7.23 7.68
CA LYS A 475 -15.22 -8.66 7.77
C LYS A 475 -14.01 -9.49 7.36
N SER A 476 -13.79 -10.64 7.98
CA SER A 476 -12.59 -11.45 7.70
C SER A 476 -12.63 -12.06 6.30
N GLY A 477 -11.77 -11.55 5.40
CA GLY A 477 -11.52 -12.14 4.08
C GLY A 477 -10.68 -13.43 4.11
N PHE A 478 -10.24 -13.87 5.29
CA PHE A 478 -9.41 -15.05 5.51
C PHE A 478 -10.08 -16.14 6.37
N GLY A 479 -11.40 -16.04 6.59
CA GLY A 479 -12.18 -17.05 7.32
C GLY A 479 -12.32 -18.39 6.56
N GLN A 480 -12.96 -19.38 7.20
CA GLN A 480 -13.38 -20.62 6.52
C GLN A 480 -14.24 -20.25 5.30
N GLY A 481 -13.73 -20.55 4.10
CA GLY A 481 -14.30 -20.12 2.82
C GLY A 481 -13.29 -19.48 1.86
N GLY A 482 -12.15 -18.98 2.38
CA GLY A 482 -11.07 -18.43 1.55
C GLY A 482 -11.31 -17.00 1.05
N LEU A 483 -10.45 -16.56 0.12
CA LEU A 483 -10.39 -15.17 -0.34
C LEU A 483 -11.63 -14.78 -1.17
N LYS A 484 -12.49 -13.93 -0.61
CA LYS A 484 -13.72 -13.42 -1.26
C LYS A 484 -13.42 -12.31 -2.27
N MET A 485 -13.12 -12.68 -3.51
CA MET A 485 -12.73 -11.74 -4.59
C MET A 485 -13.73 -10.60 -4.82
N GLY A 486 -15.04 -10.84 -4.81
CA GLY A 486 -16.06 -9.80 -4.99
C GLY A 486 -16.01 -8.72 -3.90
N SER A 487 -15.68 -9.10 -2.67
CA SER A 487 -15.48 -8.15 -1.56
C SER A 487 -14.24 -7.26 -1.74
N ILE A 488 -13.25 -7.74 -2.50
CA ILE A 488 -12.04 -6.99 -2.80
C ILE A 488 -12.28 -6.04 -3.99
N VAL A 489 -12.99 -6.50 -5.04
CA VAL A 489 -13.14 -5.72 -6.29
C VAL A 489 -14.37 -4.81 -6.32
N SER A 490 -15.33 -4.99 -5.41
CA SER A 490 -16.58 -4.20 -5.34
C SER A 490 -16.39 -2.69 -5.39
N GLY A 491 -15.38 -2.15 -4.70
CA GLY A 491 -15.07 -0.72 -4.71
C GLY A 491 -14.73 -0.23 -6.11
N HIS A 492 -13.83 -0.93 -6.79
CA HIS A 492 -13.42 -0.60 -8.15
C HIS A 492 -14.55 -0.79 -9.17
N VAL A 493 -15.40 -1.80 -8.98
CA VAL A 493 -16.61 -1.98 -9.80
C VAL A 493 -17.56 -0.82 -9.58
N LEU A 494 -17.83 -0.42 -8.34
CA LEU A 494 -18.67 0.74 -8.03
C LEU A 494 -18.08 2.00 -8.66
N GLU A 495 -16.82 2.34 -8.40
CA GLU A 495 -16.14 3.53 -8.96
C GLU A 495 -16.18 3.63 -10.49
N THR A 496 -16.38 2.51 -11.19
CA THR A 496 -16.48 2.46 -12.66
C THR A 496 -17.93 2.57 -13.17
N LEU A 497 -18.92 2.19 -12.35
CA LEU A 497 -20.33 2.08 -12.75
C LEU A 497 -21.24 3.14 -12.11
N ASP A 498 -20.87 3.65 -10.93
CA ASP A 498 -21.46 4.78 -10.18
C ASP A 498 -21.23 6.08 -10.98
N ALA A 499 -22.18 6.37 -11.86
CA ALA A 499 -22.13 7.42 -12.86
C ALA A 499 -22.75 8.74 -12.38
N ASP A 500 -23.63 8.70 -11.39
CA ASP A 500 -24.13 9.91 -10.70
C ASP A 500 -23.31 10.29 -9.44
N HIS A 501 -22.39 9.40 -9.03
CA HIS A 501 -21.46 9.58 -7.90
C HIS A 501 -22.15 9.63 -6.52
N ASP A 502 -23.32 9.00 -6.37
CA ASP A 502 -24.09 8.99 -5.11
C ASP A 502 -23.61 7.96 -4.06
N GLU A 503 -22.52 7.24 -4.36
CA GLU A 503 -21.90 6.21 -3.53
C GLU A 503 -22.64 4.86 -3.47
N VAL A 504 -23.64 4.59 -4.31
CA VAL A 504 -24.29 3.27 -4.46
C VAL A 504 -24.51 2.89 -5.92
N LEU A 505 -24.66 1.59 -6.22
CA LEU A 505 -24.95 1.11 -7.58
C LEU A 505 -26.47 1.05 -7.79
N SER A 506 -27.01 1.90 -8.65
CA SER A 506 -28.41 1.79 -9.09
C SER A 506 -28.62 0.62 -10.06
N ARG A 507 -29.87 0.17 -10.18
CA ARG A 507 -30.29 -0.81 -11.21
C ARG A 507 -30.06 -0.27 -12.62
N GLU A 508 -30.30 1.02 -12.81
CA GLU A 508 -30.15 1.73 -14.06
C GLU A 508 -28.69 1.69 -14.53
N GLU A 509 -27.73 2.00 -13.65
CA GLU A 509 -26.29 1.91 -13.94
C GLU A 509 -25.83 0.48 -14.19
N TRP A 510 -26.25 -0.47 -13.34
CA TRP A 510 -25.93 -1.88 -13.49
C TRP A 510 -26.40 -2.42 -14.85
N THR A 511 -27.65 -2.16 -15.23
CA THR A 511 -28.19 -2.61 -16.51
C THR A 511 -27.59 -1.86 -17.70
N ALA A 512 -27.30 -0.55 -17.57
CA ALA A 512 -26.61 0.22 -18.60
C ALA A 512 -25.18 -0.30 -18.87
N ALA A 513 -24.45 -0.68 -17.82
CA ALA A 513 -23.13 -1.31 -17.94
C ALA A 513 -23.19 -2.62 -18.74
N ILE A 514 -24.19 -3.47 -18.48
CA ILE A 514 -24.38 -4.75 -19.19
C ILE A 514 -24.82 -4.53 -20.65
N ARG A 515 -25.67 -3.53 -20.95
CA ARG A 515 -25.99 -3.14 -22.35
C ARG A 515 -24.72 -2.74 -23.10
N ARG A 516 -23.92 -1.83 -22.52
CA ARG A 516 -22.66 -1.35 -23.09
C ARG A 516 -21.65 -2.49 -23.31
N LEU A 517 -21.57 -3.45 -22.39
CA LEU A 517 -20.74 -4.65 -22.51
C LEU A 517 -21.11 -5.48 -23.76
N TYR A 518 -22.40 -5.67 -24.01
CA TYR A 518 -22.90 -6.39 -25.18
C TYR A 518 -22.68 -5.61 -26.49
N GLU A 519 -23.11 -4.35 -26.52
CA GLU A 519 -23.06 -3.46 -27.69
C GLU A 519 -21.62 -3.22 -28.20
N THR A 520 -20.63 -3.21 -27.31
CA THR A 520 -19.21 -3.06 -27.67
C THR A 520 -18.54 -4.34 -28.19
N ARG A 521 -19.29 -5.45 -28.33
CA ARG A 521 -18.75 -6.77 -28.71
C ARG A 521 -19.53 -7.55 -29.75
N VAL A 522 -20.83 -7.31 -29.90
CA VAL A 522 -21.64 -7.97 -30.94
C VAL A 522 -21.16 -7.52 -32.32
N LEU A 523 -20.84 -8.48 -33.20
CA LEU A 523 -20.36 -8.15 -34.56
C LEU A 523 -21.54 -8.00 -35.52
N ALA A 524 -21.31 -7.30 -36.63
CA ALA A 524 -22.34 -7.05 -37.63
C ALA A 524 -22.86 -8.38 -38.25
N GLY A 525 -24.12 -8.71 -37.94
CA GLY A 525 -24.77 -9.96 -38.37
C GLY A 525 -24.76 -11.09 -37.34
N GLU A 526 -24.13 -10.90 -36.18
CA GLU A 526 -24.22 -11.82 -35.04
C GLU A 526 -25.39 -11.42 -34.11
N THR A 527 -26.01 -12.40 -33.46
CA THR A 527 -27.09 -12.19 -32.47
C THR A 527 -26.66 -12.39 -31.02
N GLY A 528 -25.42 -12.84 -30.78
CA GLY A 528 -24.89 -13.11 -29.46
C GLY A 528 -23.38 -12.91 -29.37
N ILE A 529 -22.84 -12.92 -28.14
CA ILE A 529 -21.41 -12.78 -27.85
C ILE A 529 -20.85 -14.00 -27.12
N THR A 530 -19.63 -14.41 -27.47
CA THR A 530 -18.96 -15.56 -26.85
C THR A 530 -18.38 -15.25 -25.46
N GLN A 531 -18.05 -16.28 -24.68
CA GLN A 531 -17.30 -16.15 -23.41
C GLN A 531 -16.02 -15.29 -23.55
N LYS A 532 -15.33 -15.38 -24.69
CA LYS A 532 -14.12 -14.58 -24.94
C LYS A 532 -14.47 -13.10 -25.12
N GLN A 533 -15.50 -12.78 -25.90
CA GLN A 533 -16.01 -11.41 -26.05
C GLN A 533 -16.44 -10.83 -24.70
N VAL A 534 -17.16 -11.60 -23.87
CA VAL A 534 -17.54 -11.21 -22.50
C VAL A 534 -16.30 -10.91 -21.64
N SER A 535 -15.30 -11.80 -21.62
CA SER A 535 -14.05 -11.57 -20.88
C SER A 535 -13.37 -10.29 -21.35
N ASP A 536 -13.13 -10.16 -22.65
CA ASP A 536 -12.43 -9.01 -23.20
C ASP A 536 -13.22 -7.70 -23.03
N ALA A 537 -14.55 -7.73 -22.93
CA ALA A 537 -15.37 -6.55 -22.61
C ALA A 537 -15.23 -6.11 -21.15
N ILE A 538 -15.32 -7.05 -20.20
CA ILE A 538 -15.09 -6.78 -18.77
C ILE A 538 -13.67 -6.23 -18.59
N ASN A 539 -12.68 -6.82 -19.27
CA ASN A 539 -11.30 -6.37 -19.20
C ASN A 539 -11.05 -5.01 -19.88
N GLU A 540 -11.87 -4.58 -20.84
CA GLU A 540 -11.82 -3.23 -21.40
C GLU A 540 -12.55 -2.21 -20.52
N MET A 541 -13.66 -2.61 -19.87
CA MET A 541 -14.44 -1.77 -18.95
C MET A 541 -13.61 -1.33 -17.73
N PHE A 542 -12.77 -2.23 -17.20
CA PHE A 542 -11.87 -1.96 -16.08
C PHE A 542 -10.41 -1.64 -16.52
N ARG A 543 -10.25 -1.16 -17.76
CA ARG A 543 -8.93 -0.79 -18.33
C ARG A 543 -8.63 0.68 -18.07
N ASN A 544 -7.36 1.02 -17.83
CA ASN A 544 -6.94 2.43 -17.76
C ASN A 544 -7.21 3.12 -19.13
N PRO A 545 -7.94 4.25 -19.18
CA PRO A 545 -8.11 5.03 -20.42
C PRO A 545 -6.80 5.46 -21.09
N GLU A 546 -5.72 5.61 -20.32
CA GLU A 546 -4.40 6.08 -20.81
C GLU A 546 -3.52 4.97 -21.41
N GLU A 547 -3.86 3.68 -21.20
CA GLU A 547 -3.15 2.59 -21.85
C GLU A 547 -3.35 2.66 -23.38
N THR A 548 -2.25 2.75 -24.13
CA THR A 548 -2.30 2.67 -25.59
C THR A 548 -2.26 1.21 -26.07
N PRO A 549 -2.97 0.84 -27.16
CA PRO A 549 -2.99 -0.56 -27.66
C PRO A 549 -1.62 -1.14 -28.05
N ALA A 550 -0.59 -0.30 -28.16
CA ALA A 550 0.78 -0.69 -28.47
C ALA A 550 1.59 -1.18 -27.24
N GLN A 551 1.12 -0.90 -26.02
CA GLN A 551 1.69 -1.47 -24.79
C GLN A 551 1.23 -2.92 -24.66
N GLY A 552 2.07 -3.85 -25.13
CA GLY A 552 1.67 -5.24 -25.39
C GLY A 552 1.10 -5.98 -24.17
N LYS A 553 -0.04 -6.65 -24.39
CA LYS A 553 -0.70 -7.65 -23.53
C LYS A 553 -0.27 -7.62 -22.06
N SER A 554 -0.97 -6.85 -21.23
CA SER A 554 -0.79 -6.87 -19.78
C SER A 554 -0.95 -8.30 -19.24
N GLN A 555 0.16 -8.93 -18.85
CA GLN A 555 0.19 -10.28 -18.26
C GLN A 555 -0.17 -10.27 -16.76
N GLY A 556 -1.13 -9.40 -16.39
CA GLY A 556 -1.73 -9.36 -15.07
C GLY A 556 -2.93 -10.31 -14.95
N LEU A 557 -3.41 -10.50 -13.73
CA LEU A 557 -4.69 -11.15 -13.48
C LEU A 557 -5.80 -10.18 -13.95
N ARG A 558 -6.55 -10.54 -15.00
CA ARG A 558 -7.61 -9.68 -15.57
C ARG A 558 -9.00 -10.15 -15.12
N MET A 559 -9.88 -9.22 -14.76
CA MET A 559 -11.17 -9.50 -14.12
C MET A 559 -12.09 -10.42 -14.95
N GLY A 560 -12.22 -10.14 -16.24
CA GLY A 560 -13.06 -10.87 -17.18
C GLY A 560 -12.62 -12.32 -17.38
N ASP A 561 -11.32 -12.62 -17.23
CA ASP A 561 -10.81 -13.98 -17.40
C ASP A 561 -11.29 -14.91 -16.26
N PHE A 562 -11.64 -14.36 -15.10
CA PHE A 562 -12.25 -15.10 -13.98
C PHE A 562 -13.78 -15.13 -14.06
N MET A 563 -14.41 -14.01 -14.42
CA MET A 563 -15.87 -13.86 -14.36
C MET A 563 -16.60 -14.45 -15.56
N ALA A 564 -16.06 -14.34 -16.78
CA ALA A 564 -16.82 -14.61 -18.01
C ALA A 564 -17.36 -16.04 -18.08
N ALA A 565 -16.60 -17.04 -17.62
CA ALA A 565 -17.06 -18.43 -17.59
C ALA A 565 -18.20 -18.66 -16.58
N ALA A 566 -18.25 -17.90 -15.48
CA ALA A 566 -19.36 -17.96 -14.53
C ALA A 566 -20.61 -17.25 -15.05
N ILE A 567 -20.44 -16.11 -15.72
CA ILE A 567 -21.51 -15.35 -16.37
C ILE A 567 -22.16 -16.20 -17.48
N VAL A 568 -21.37 -16.77 -18.41
CA VAL A 568 -21.90 -17.62 -19.48
C VAL A 568 -22.67 -18.81 -18.92
N ARG A 569 -22.13 -19.55 -17.95
CA ARG A 569 -22.84 -20.68 -17.31
C ARG A 569 -24.17 -20.32 -16.65
N ARG A 570 -24.43 -19.04 -16.37
CA ARG A 570 -25.68 -18.56 -15.74
C ARG A 570 -26.66 -17.96 -16.75
N ALA A 571 -26.14 -17.29 -17.79
CA ALA A 571 -26.95 -16.57 -18.77
C ALA A 571 -27.25 -17.38 -20.04
N ASP A 572 -26.38 -18.30 -20.44
CA ASP A 572 -26.54 -19.15 -21.64
C ASP A 572 -27.63 -20.20 -21.39
N ALA A 573 -28.88 -19.82 -21.69
CA ALA A 573 -30.06 -20.58 -21.28
C ALA A 573 -30.31 -21.77 -22.22
N ASP A 574 -30.02 -21.60 -23.51
CA ASP A 574 -30.14 -22.65 -24.52
C ASP A 574 -28.86 -23.52 -24.67
N LYS A 575 -27.74 -23.09 -24.06
CA LYS A 575 -26.43 -23.76 -24.03
C LYS A 575 -25.72 -23.75 -25.39
N ASN A 576 -25.94 -22.72 -26.20
CA ASN A 576 -25.32 -22.57 -27.51
C ASN A 576 -23.88 -22.01 -27.45
N GLY A 577 -23.42 -21.50 -26.30
CA GLY A 577 -22.08 -20.93 -26.09
C GLY A 577 -21.92 -19.45 -26.46
N GLN A 578 -23.02 -18.79 -26.86
CA GLN A 578 -23.16 -17.37 -27.07
C GLN A 578 -24.24 -16.80 -26.13
N LEU A 579 -24.13 -15.52 -25.81
CA LEU A 579 -25.13 -14.81 -25.01
C LEU A 579 -25.82 -13.74 -25.84
N THR A 580 -27.14 -13.78 -25.91
CA THR A 580 -27.95 -12.66 -26.43
C THR A 580 -28.01 -11.49 -25.44
N ALA A 581 -28.46 -10.32 -25.90
CA ALA A 581 -28.69 -9.18 -25.03
C ALA A 581 -29.77 -9.48 -23.97
N GLU A 582 -30.81 -10.22 -24.34
CA GLU A 582 -31.95 -10.57 -23.48
C GLU A 582 -31.52 -11.50 -22.33
N GLU A 583 -30.72 -12.53 -22.64
CA GLU A 583 -30.14 -13.44 -21.65
C GLU A 583 -29.21 -12.74 -20.65
N LEU A 584 -28.33 -11.87 -21.14
CA LEU A 584 -27.41 -11.10 -20.30
C LEU A 584 -28.17 -10.14 -19.37
N LEU A 585 -29.14 -9.40 -19.90
CA LEU A 585 -29.90 -8.42 -19.12
C LEU A 585 -30.83 -9.09 -18.10
N GLY A 586 -31.60 -10.11 -18.52
CA GLY A 586 -32.46 -10.86 -17.60
C GLY A 586 -31.68 -11.54 -16.47
N THR A 587 -30.48 -12.04 -16.77
CA THR A 587 -29.57 -12.59 -15.74
C THR A 587 -29.04 -11.51 -14.80
N ALA A 588 -28.66 -10.34 -15.34
CA ALA A 588 -28.15 -9.23 -14.55
C ALA A 588 -29.21 -8.63 -13.62
N GLU A 589 -30.45 -8.47 -14.11
CA GLU A 589 -31.61 -8.02 -13.32
C GLU A 589 -31.99 -9.01 -12.22
N THR A 590 -32.08 -10.31 -12.56
CA THR A 590 -32.34 -11.39 -11.59
C THR A 590 -31.29 -11.45 -10.49
N LEU A 591 -30.01 -11.20 -10.84
CA LEU A 591 -28.93 -11.17 -9.87
C LEU A 591 -29.01 -9.91 -8.98
N PHE A 592 -29.33 -8.75 -9.54
CA PHE A 592 -29.53 -7.52 -8.77
C PHE A 592 -30.68 -7.68 -7.76
N ASP A 593 -31.84 -8.19 -8.20
CA ASP A 593 -33.01 -8.46 -7.35
C ASP A 593 -32.70 -9.35 -6.14
N LYS A 594 -31.79 -10.31 -6.31
CA LYS A 594 -31.36 -11.21 -5.23
C LYS A 594 -30.62 -10.47 -4.11
N TYR A 595 -29.89 -9.40 -4.44
CA TYR A 595 -29.08 -8.63 -3.50
C TYR A 595 -29.70 -7.29 -3.07
N ASP A 596 -30.79 -6.85 -3.71
CA ASP A 596 -31.69 -5.77 -3.27
C ASP A 596 -33.02 -6.34 -2.72
N PRO A 597 -33.02 -7.12 -1.61
CA PRO A 597 -34.23 -7.73 -1.06
C PRO A 597 -35.23 -6.70 -0.53
N GLN A 598 -34.80 -5.45 -0.31
CA GLN A 598 -35.63 -4.33 0.13
C GLN A 598 -36.31 -3.61 -1.05
N LYS A 599 -35.94 -3.93 -2.30
CA LYS A 599 -36.42 -3.27 -3.52
C LYS A 599 -36.20 -1.76 -3.51
N SER A 600 -35.06 -1.35 -3.00
CA SER A 600 -34.61 0.05 -2.96
C SER A 600 -34.20 0.58 -4.34
N GLY A 601 -33.92 -0.31 -5.30
CA GLY A 601 -33.34 0.02 -6.60
C GLY A 601 -31.83 0.24 -6.56
N LYS A 602 -31.18 0.06 -5.40
CA LYS A 602 -29.79 0.44 -5.13
C LYS A 602 -29.04 -0.67 -4.35
N LEU A 603 -27.75 -0.82 -4.62
CA LEU A 603 -26.84 -1.68 -3.86
C LEU A 603 -25.69 -0.85 -3.28
N ASP A 604 -25.46 -0.94 -1.98
CA ASP A 604 -24.24 -0.40 -1.36
C ASP A 604 -23.01 -1.27 -1.66
N ASP A 605 -21.81 -0.80 -1.27
CA ASP A 605 -20.55 -1.57 -1.38
C ASP A 605 -20.69 -3.03 -0.88
N GLY A 606 -21.51 -3.27 0.14
CA GLY A 606 -21.72 -4.60 0.74
C GLY A 606 -22.63 -5.49 -0.11
N GLY A 607 -23.76 -4.96 -0.57
CA GLY A 607 -24.65 -5.65 -1.51
C GLY A 607 -23.96 -5.98 -2.82
N LEU A 608 -23.18 -5.04 -3.36
CA LEU A 608 -22.37 -5.24 -4.56
C LEU A 608 -21.23 -6.25 -4.33
N ALA A 609 -20.55 -6.21 -3.17
CA ALA A 609 -19.54 -7.19 -2.81
C ALA A 609 -20.09 -8.62 -2.79
N ASP A 610 -21.25 -8.84 -2.16
CA ASP A 610 -21.86 -10.17 -2.10
C ASP A 610 -22.45 -10.62 -3.45
N LEU A 611 -22.96 -9.69 -4.28
CA LEU A 611 -23.32 -9.95 -5.68
C LEU A 611 -22.12 -10.44 -6.49
N LEU A 612 -20.99 -9.72 -6.41
CA LEU A 612 -19.77 -10.08 -7.13
C LEU A 612 -19.16 -11.39 -6.60
N ASN A 613 -19.27 -11.67 -5.29
CA ASN A 613 -18.83 -12.94 -4.71
C ASN A 613 -19.55 -14.17 -5.29
N GLU A 614 -20.77 -14.03 -5.83
CA GLU A 614 -21.46 -15.11 -6.56
C GLU A 614 -20.97 -15.26 -8.01
N LEU A 615 -20.43 -14.20 -8.60
CA LEU A 615 -19.85 -14.22 -9.95
C LEU A 615 -18.38 -14.67 -9.96
N PHE A 616 -17.65 -14.50 -8.85
CA PHE A 616 -16.29 -15.05 -8.71
C PHE A 616 -16.33 -16.52 -8.26
N PRO A 617 -15.70 -17.46 -9.00
CA PRO A 617 -15.44 -18.77 -8.44
C PRO A 617 -14.49 -18.64 -7.24
N VAL A 618 -14.78 -19.33 -6.14
CA VAL A 618 -13.89 -19.39 -4.96
C VAL A 618 -12.51 -19.89 -5.45
N PRO A 619 -11.44 -19.09 -5.31
CA PRO A 619 -10.13 -19.52 -5.80
C PRO A 619 -9.66 -20.73 -4.99
N ASN A 620 -9.48 -21.87 -5.65
CA ASN A 620 -8.95 -23.08 -5.01
C ASN A 620 -7.42 -22.95 -4.86
N PHE A 621 -7.00 -22.04 -3.98
CA PHE A 621 -5.64 -22.03 -3.45
C PHE A 621 -5.49 -23.30 -2.61
N GLY A 622 -4.87 -24.32 -3.19
CA GLY A 622 -4.67 -25.62 -2.55
C GLY A 622 -4.16 -25.46 -1.12
N GLY A 623 -4.86 -26.09 -0.17
CA GLY A 623 -4.62 -25.91 1.26
C GLY A 623 -3.18 -26.21 1.68
N PRO A 624 -2.76 -25.73 2.87
CA PRO A 624 -1.41 -25.95 3.37
C PRO A 624 -1.06 -27.45 3.33
N PRO A 625 0.10 -27.83 2.76
CA PRO A 625 0.45 -29.23 2.57
C PRO A 625 0.58 -29.93 3.92
N GLY A 626 -0.40 -30.78 4.26
CA GLY A 626 -0.42 -31.55 5.51
C GLY A 626 -1.81 -31.94 6.00
N GLN A 627 -2.84 -31.12 5.75
CA GLN A 627 -4.22 -31.50 6.08
C GLN A 627 -4.79 -32.41 4.97
N LYS A 628 -4.78 -33.73 5.24
CA LYS A 628 -5.71 -34.63 4.56
C LYS A 628 -7.14 -34.19 4.93
N PRO A 629 -8.10 -34.20 4.00
CA PRO A 629 -9.50 -34.06 4.36
C PRO A 629 -9.87 -35.24 5.27
N GLU A 630 -10.45 -34.95 6.43
CA GLU A 630 -11.17 -35.96 7.19
C GLU A 630 -12.39 -36.36 6.37
N THR A 631 -12.43 -37.63 5.94
CA THR A 631 -13.62 -38.23 5.33
C THR A 631 -14.71 -38.41 6.38
N PRO A 632 -15.99 -38.29 5.99
CA PRO A 632 -17.13 -38.23 6.93
C PRO A 632 -17.33 -39.51 7.75
#